data_AF-A0A6C0IJP6-F1
#
_entry.id   AF-A0A6C0IJP6-F1
#
_cell.length_a   1.000
_cell.length_b   1.000
_cell.length_c   1.000
_cell.angle_alpha   90.00
_cell.angle_beta   90.00
_cell.angle_gamma   90.00
#
_symmetry.space_group_name_H-M   'P 1'
#
loop_
_entity.id
_entity.type
_entity.pdbx_description
1 polymer ?
#
loop_
_entity_poly.entity_id
_entity_poly.type
_entity_poly.pdbx_seq_one_letter_code
_entity_poly.pdbx_strand_id
1 'polypeptide(L)'
;MDFALFTQTTTAMKDATIFKKILSAEFWASVQWMFAIPANRIGNLFLNPAQLALSSYVFDFVAQLWSNKFWLKLTTTIDDYIGMIIIFLGMYVSKTKMFG
;
A
#
# COMPACT_ATOMS: atom_id res chain seq x y z
N MET A 1 6.78 0.29 -1.16
CA MET A 1 7.73 1.07 -1.98
C MET A 1 7.09 2.35 -2.50
N ASP A 2 5.78 2.34 -2.75
CA ASP A 2 5.03 3.44 -3.35
C ASP A 2 5.17 4.77 -2.61
N PHE A 3 5.21 4.75 -1.28
CA PHE A 3 5.40 5.99 -0.52
C PHE A 3 6.78 6.63 -0.74
N ALA A 4 7.83 5.84 -0.91
CA ALA A 4 9.19 6.37 -1.10
C ALA A 4 9.31 7.06 -2.47
N LEU A 5 8.77 6.41 -3.51
CA LEU A 5 8.68 6.96 -4.86
C LEU A 5 7.74 8.18 -4.90
N PHE A 6 6.62 8.11 -4.19
CA PHE A 6 5.67 9.21 -4.08
C PHE A 6 6.31 10.46 -3.50
N THR A 7 7.12 10.35 -2.43
CA THR A 7 7.78 11.53 -1.85
C THR A 7 8.68 12.26 -2.86
N GLN A 8 9.28 11.56 -3.82
CA GLN A 8 10.14 12.15 -4.85
C GLN A 8 9.37 12.92 -5.93
N THR A 9 8.11 12.55 -6.17
CA THR A 9 7.25 13.15 -7.21
C THR A 9 6.37 14.28 -6.69
N THR A 10 6.40 14.55 -5.39
CA THR A 10 5.71 15.69 -4.79
C THR A 10 6.21 17.02 -5.34
N THR A 11 5.32 18.01 -5.39
CA THR A 11 5.63 19.38 -5.83
C THR A 11 6.78 20.01 -5.04
N ALA A 12 6.93 19.66 -3.76
CA ALA A 12 8.03 20.13 -2.91
C ALA A 12 9.41 19.59 -3.29
N MET A 13 9.46 18.43 -3.96
CA MET A 13 10.72 17.80 -4.40
C MET A 13 11.01 18.04 -5.88
N LYS A 14 10.16 18.77 -6.62
CA LYS A 14 10.30 18.97 -8.07
C LYS A 14 11.69 19.53 -8.44
N ASP A 15 12.12 20.57 -7.74
CA ASP A 15 13.38 21.30 -7.99
C ASP A 15 14.57 20.76 -7.16
N ALA A 16 14.38 19.67 -6.40
CA ALA A 16 15.45 19.06 -5.62
C ALA A 16 16.48 18.36 -6.53
N THR A 17 17.75 18.47 -6.18
CA THR A 17 18.84 17.74 -6.84
C THR A 17 18.64 16.22 -6.75
N ILE A 18 19.12 15.48 -7.75
CA ILE A 18 19.00 14.01 -7.84
C ILE A 18 19.49 13.32 -6.55
N PHE A 19 20.61 13.77 -5.98
CA PHE A 19 21.13 13.25 -4.71
C PHE A 19 20.14 13.37 -3.55
N LYS A 20 19.45 14.51 -3.42
CA LYS A 20 18.43 14.70 -2.37
C LYS A 20 17.23 13.79 -2.59
N LYS A 21 16.81 13.59 -3.85
CA LYS A 21 15.72 12.66 -4.19
C LYS A 21 16.07 11.22 -3.83
N ILE A 22 17.28 10.76 -4.17
CA ILE A 22 17.76 9.42 -3.84
C ILE A 22 17.81 9.24 -2.31
N LEU A 23 18.44 10.16 -1.58
CA LEU A 23 18.53 10.06 -0.11
C LEU A 23 17.16 10.01 0.56
N SER A 24 16.22 10.85 0.10
CA SER A 24 14.84 10.83 0.62
C SER A 24 14.16 9.48 0.35
N ALA A 25 14.29 8.92 -0.85
CA ALA A 25 13.68 7.64 -1.16
C ALA A 25 14.34 6.48 -0.42
N GLU A 26 15.66 6.44 -0.32
CA GLU A 26 16.38 5.42 0.46
C GLU A 26 15.96 5.46 1.93
N PHE A 27 15.84 6.66 2.51
CA PHE A 27 15.36 6.83 3.88
C PHE A 27 13.93 6.29 4.04
N TRP A 28 12.98 6.73 3.20
CA TRP A 28 11.59 6.30 3.31
C TRP A 28 11.38 4.83 2.93
N ALA A 29 12.18 4.28 2.02
CA ALA A 29 12.19 2.87 1.68
C ALA A 29 12.69 2.04 2.86
N SER A 30 13.77 2.47 3.52
CA SER A 30 14.30 1.79 4.71
C SER A 30 13.27 1.75 5.84
N VAL A 31 12.58 2.87 6.09
CA VAL A 31 11.49 2.92 7.07
C VAL A 31 10.35 1.98 6.66
N GLN A 32 9.92 2.00 5.39
CA GLN A 32 8.88 1.08 4.91
C GLN A 32 9.26 -0.39 5.12
N TRP A 33 10.49 -0.78 4.79
CA TRP A 33 10.95 -2.15 4.95
C TRP A 33 11.00 -2.57 6.43
N MET A 34 11.35 -1.66 7.33
CA MET A 34 11.36 -1.91 8.78
C MET A 34 9.98 -2.32 9.31
N PHE A 35 8.88 -1.81 8.73
CA PHE A 35 7.52 -2.18 9.12
C PHE A 35 6.91 -3.27 8.24
N ALA A 36 7.18 -3.26 6.93
CA ALA A 36 6.61 -4.20 5.98
C ALA A 36 7.10 -5.63 6.20
N ILE A 37 8.38 -5.85 6.54
CA ILE A 37 8.92 -7.19 6.76
C ILE A 37 8.27 -7.84 7.99
N PRO A 38 8.24 -7.20 9.18
CA PRO A 38 7.53 -7.74 10.32
C PRO A 38 6.03 -7.94 10.05
N ALA A 39 5.37 -6.98 9.38
CA ALA A 39 3.94 -7.10 9.07
C ALA A 39 3.63 -8.33 8.21
N ASN A 40 4.43 -8.58 7.15
CA ASN A 40 4.28 -9.77 6.32
C ASN A 40 4.62 -11.06 7.09
N ARG A 41 5.62 -11.05 7.97
CA ARG A 41 5.95 -12.21 8.82
C ARG A 41 4.82 -12.54 9.79
N ILE A 42 4.20 -11.54 10.40
CA ILE A 42 3.04 -11.72 11.28
C ILE A 42 1.84 -12.19 10.45
N GLY A 43 1.61 -11.58 9.29
CA GLY A 43 0.55 -11.99 8.36
C GLY A 43 0.65 -13.47 7.99
N ASN A 44 1.86 -13.98 7.71
CA ASN A 44 2.10 -15.39 7.38
C ASN A 44 1.69 -16.37 8.48
N LEU A 45 1.52 -15.92 9.73
CA LEU A 45 1.05 -16.77 10.82
C LEU A 45 -0.49 -16.90 10.84
N PHE A 46 -1.23 -15.95 10.27
CA PHE A 46 -2.69 -15.86 10.40
C PHE A 46 -3.44 -15.98 9.07
N LEU A 47 -2.81 -15.57 7.96
CA LEU A 47 -3.42 -15.45 6.65
C LEU A 47 -2.90 -16.54 5.71
N ASN A 48 -3.78 -17.03 4.84
CA ASN A 48 -3.37 -17.93 3.77
C ASN A 48 -2.57 -17.15 2.68
N PRO A 49 -1.80 -17.83 1.82
CA PRO A 49 -1.00 -17.16 0.78
C PRO A 49 -1.82 -16.23 -0.14
N ALA A 50 -3.06 -16.59 -0.45
CA ALA A 50 -3.95 -15.76 -1.27
C ALA A 50 -4.40 -14.48 -0.54
N GLN A 51 -4.70 -14.58 0.76
CA GLN A 51 -5.07 -13.47 1.63
C GLN A 51 -3.89 -12.53 1.87
N LEU A 52 -2.68 -13.07 1.94
CA LEU A 52 -1.46 -12.26 2.02
C LEU A 52 -1.27 -11.43 0.76
N ALA A 53 -1.41 -12.05 -0.41
CA ALA A 53 -1.34 -11.33 -1.68
C ALA A 53 -2.47 -10.29 -1.79
N LEU A 54 -3.68 -10.62 -1.33
CA LEU A 54 -4.80 -9.67 -1.34
C LEU A 54 -4.65 -8.55 -0.31
N SER A 55 -3.94 -8.81 0.80
CA SER A 55 -3.74 -7.82 1.87
C SER A 55 -2.91 -6.62 1.42
N SER A 56 -2.00 -6.77 0.46
CA SER A 56 -1.24 -5.64 -0.08
C SER A 56 -2.17 -4.59 -0.70
N TYR A 57 -3.18 -5.01 -1.44
CA TYR A 57 -4.16 -4.09 -2.02
C TYR A 57 -5.00 -3.36 -0.97
N VAL A 58 -5.27 -4.01 0.18
CA VAL A 58 -5.95 -3.36 1.31
C VAL A 58 -5.05 -2.24 1.88
N PHE A 59 -3.77 -2.53 2.07
CA PHE A 59 -2.81 -1.53 2.56
C PHE A 59 -2.63 -0.37 1.57
N ASP A 60 -2.57 -0.64 0.27
CA ASP A 60 -2.47 0.38 -0.78
C ASP A 60 -3.73 1.24 -0.83
N PHE A 61 -4.92 0.64 -0.71
CA PHE A 61 -6.18 1.39 -0.64
C PHE A 61 -6.25 2.29 0.60
N VAL A 62 -5.81 1.82 1.77
CA VAL A 62 -5.74 2.66 2.98
C VAL A 62 -4.75 3.81 2.80
N ALA A 63 -3.58 3.53 2.20
CA ALA A 63 -2.59 4.56 1.89
C ALA A 63 -3.14 5.59 0.88
N GLN A 64 -3.92 5.14 -0.11
CA GLN A 64 -4.63 5.98 -1.07
C GLN A 64 -5.70 6.84 -0.39
N LEU A 65 -6.52 6.29 0.52
CA LEU A 65 -7.49 7.08 1.29
C LEU A 65 -6.80 8.17 2.12
N TRP A 66 -5.68 7.82 2.76
CA TRP A 66 -4.90 8.78 3.53
C TRP A 66 -4.27 9.86 2.64
N SER A 67 -3.59 9.46 1.57
CA SER A 67 -2.93 10.39 0.66
C SER A 67 -3.93 11.30 -0.05
N ASN A 68 -5.06 10.76 -0.52
CA ASN A 68 -6.12 11.53 -1.16
C ASN A 68 -6.74 12.54 -0.20
N LYS A 69 -7.01 12.15 1.05
CA LYS A 69 -7.66 13.03 2.03
C LYS A 69 -6.73 14.11 2.59
N PHE A 70 -5.50 13.75 2.95
CA PHE A 70 -4.59 14.65 3.68
C PHE A 70 -3.54 15.31 2.79
N TRP A 71 -3.10 14.66 1.72
CA TRP A 71 -1.99 15.15 0.90
C TRP A 71 -2.46 15.74 -0.43
N LEU A 72 -3.17 14.96 -1.25
CA LEU A 72 -3.55 15.31 -2.61
C LEU A 72 -4.88 16.09 -2.68
N LYS A 73 -5.72 16.02 -1.63
CA LYS A 73 -7.06 16.60 -1.57
C LYS A 73 -7.93 16.21 -2.77
N LEU A 74 -7.77 14.98 -3.24
CA LEU A 74 -8.56 14.40 -4.34
C LEU A 74 -9.72 13.58 -3.76
N THR A 75 -10.84 13.55 -4.49
CA THR A 75 -11.95 12.67 -4.15
C THR A 75 -11.61 11.24 -4.57
N THR A 76 -11.67 10.30 -3.65
CA THR A 76 -11.58 8.86 -3.97
C THR A 76 -12.81 8.46 -4.78
N THR A 77 -12.59 7.82 -5.94
CA THR A 77 -13.67 7.49 -6.88
C THR A 77 -14.48 6.30 -6.37
N ILE A 78 -15.75 6.21 -6.78
CA ILE A 78 -16.62 5.07 -6.44
C ILE A 78 -16.00 3.74 -6.89
N ASP A 79 -15.32 3.73 -8.03
CA ASP A 79 -14.62 2.55 -8.56
C ASP A 79 -13.58 1.99 -7.58
N ASP A 80 -12.85 2.85 -6.87
CA ASP A 80 -11.85 2.43 -5.86
C ASP A 80 -12.53 1.71 -4.68
N TYR A 81 -13.69 2.21 -4.24
CA TYR A 81 -14.48 1.57 -3.17
C TYR A 81 -15.09 0.24 -3.61
N ILE A 82 -15.61 0.16 -4.84
CA ILE A 82 -16.15 -1.09 -5.41
C ILE A 82 -15.04 -2.13 -5.54
N GLY A 83 -13.86 -1.73 -6.02
CA GLY A 83 -12.68 -2.60 -6.08
C GLY A 83 -12.32 -3.17 -4.71
N MET A 84 -12.35 -2.34 -3.66
CA MET A 84 -12.10 -2.79 -2.29
C MET A 84 -13.14 -3.80 -1.79
N ILE A 85 -14.43 -3.61 -2.10
CA ILE A 85 -15.48 -4.58 -1.76
C ILE A 85 -15.21 -5.93 -2.44
N ILE A 86 -14.83 -5.94 -3.71
CA ILE A 86 -14.51 -7.16 -4.46
C ILE A 86 -13.32 -7.89 -3.83
N ILE A 87 -12.28 -7.16 -3.44
CA ILE A 87 -11.10 -7.74 -2.79
C ILE A 87 -11.47 -8.36 -1.44
N PHE A 88 -12.31 -7.71 -0.63
CA PHE A 88 -12.80 -8.30 0.62
C PHE A 88 -13.63 -9.56 0.39
N LEU A 89 -14.47 -9.58 -0.65
CA LEU A 89 -15.17 -10.80 -1.07
C LEU A 89 -14.20 -11.90 -1.50
N GLY A 90 -13.15 -11.56 -2.26
CA GLY A 90 -12.08 -12.48 -2.64
C GLY A 90 -11.34 -13.06 -1.42
N MET A 91 -11.03 -12.23 -0.42
CA MET A 91 -10.41 -12.68 0.83
C MET A 91 -11.35 -13.59 1.64
N TYR A 92 -12.65 -13.30 1.67
CA TYR A 92 -13.66 -14.14 2.33
C TYR A 92 -13.80 -15.50 1.63
N VAL A 93 -13.93 -15.50 0.30
CA VAL A 93 -14.03 -16.73 -0.51
C VAL A 93 -12.74 -17.55 -0.40
N SER A 94 -11.56 -16.92 -0.36
CA SER A 94 -10.30 -17.65 -0.20
C SER A 94 -10.18 -18.39 1.15
N LYS A 95 -10.95 -17.99 2.17
CA LYS A 95 -11.05 -18.71 3.45
C LYS A 95 -11.94 -19.94 3.34
N THR A 96 -12.94 -19.90 2.47
CA THR A 96 -13.76 -21.07 2.18
C THR A 96 -12.96 -21.98 1.25
N LYS A 97 -12.74 -23.22 1.68
CA LYS A 97 -12.09 -24.28 0.91
C LYS A 97 -12.92 -24.71 -0.31
N MET A 98 -13.34 -23.78 -1.18
CA MET A 98 -14.11 -24.15 -2.38
C MET A 98 -13.26 -24.98 -3.36
N PHE A 99 -11.92 -24.94 -3.24
CA PHE A 99 -11.01 -25.82 -3.98
C PHE A 99 -9.88 -26.35 -3.08
N GLY A 100 -10.22 -27.05 -1.98
CA GLY A 100 -9.27 -27.84 -1.18
C GLY A 100 -9.63 -28.06 0.28
#